data_AF-A0A0R3M412-F1
#
_entry.id   AF-A0A0R3M412-F1
#
_cell.length_a   1.000
_cell.length_b   1.000
_cell.length_c   1.000
_cell.angle_alpha   90.00
_cell.angle_beta   90.00
_cell.angle_gamma   90.00
#
_symmetry.space_group_name_H-M   'P 1'
#
loop_
_entity.id
_entity.type
_entity.pdbx_description
1 polymer ?
#
loop_
_entity_poly.entity_id
_entity_poly.type
_entity_poly.pdbx_seq_one_letter_code
_entity_poly.pdbx_strand_id
1 'polypeptide(L)'
;MRQAAGHDDKRALRAQKAAEVAGVYRYYEGRLHAEGVLDFADLINRPIEILRGDPAIRDEIRGQYAYILADEYQGVNSASALLLKELGACPSNGLGIKRSEF
;
A
#
# COMPACT_ATOMS: atom_id res chain seq x y z
N MET A 1 -28.83 27.99 -9.86
CA MET A 1 -27.39 28.15 -10.22
C MET A 1 -26.47 28.54 -9.05
N ARG A 2 -26.95 28.89 -7.85
CA ARG A 2 -26.11 29.38 -6.74
C ARG A 2 -25.42 28.30 -5.88
N GLN A 3 -25.84 27.03 -5.99
CA GLN A 3 -25.29 25.92 -5.18
C GLN A 3 -24.03 25.26 -5.77
N ALA A 4 -23.79 25.35 -7.08
CA ALA A 4 -22.62 24.75 -7.73
C ALA A 4 -21.32 25.50 -7.38
N ALA A 5 -21.33 26.83 -7.42
CA ALA A 5 -20.15 27.66 -7.12
C ALA A 5 -19.61 27.43 -5.70
N GLY A 6 -20.47 27.29 -4.70
CA GLY A 6 -20.04 27.04 -3.31
C GLY A 6 -19.50 25.62 -3.06
N HIS A 7 -19.78 24.66 -3.95
CA HIS A 7 -19.19 23.31 -3.90
C HIS A 7 -17.77 23.31 -4.49
N ASP A 8 -17.57 24.04 -5.58
CA ASP A 8 -16.29 24.18 -6.26
C ASP A 8 -15.26 24.92 -5.39
N ASP A 9 -15.68 25.99 -4.70
CA ASP A 9 -14.82 26.72 -3.76
C ASP A 9 -14.36 25.84 -2.58
N LYS A 10 -15.26 25.00 -2.06
CA LYS A 10 -14.91 24.03 -0.99
C LYS A 10 -13.96 22.95 -1.50
N ARG A 11 -14.13 22.49 -2.73
CA ARG A 11 -13.25 21.49 -3.37
C ARG A 11 -11.87 22.08 -3.62
N ALA A 12 -11.80 23.31 -4.11
CA ALA A 12 -10.55 24.04 -4.31
C ALA A 12 -9.79 24.24 -2.99
N LEU A 13 -10.49 24.64 -1.93
CA LEU A 13 -9.89 24.79 -0.60
C LEU A 13 -9.37 23.45 -0.05
N ARG A 14 -10.11 22.34 -0.23
CA ARG A 14 -9.64 21.01 0.17
C ARG A 14 -8.40 20.58 -0.62
N ALA A 15 -8.37 20.84 -1.93
CA ALA A 15 -7.22 20.54 -2.77
C ALA A 15 -5.99 21.34 -2.35
N GLN A 16 -6.16 22.62 -2.02
CA GLN A 16 -5.08 23.47 -1.50
C GLN A 16 -4.50 22.92 -0.19
N LYS A 17 -5.37 22.55 0.77
CA LYS A 17 -4.94 21.92 2.03
C LYS A 17 -4.23 20.58 1.80
N ALA A 18 -4.73 19.76 0.89
CA ALA A 18 -4.11 18.48 0.56
C ALA A 18 -2.72 18.69 -0.06
N ALA A 19 -2.54 19.70 -0.91
CA ALA A 19 -1.25 20.05 -1.50
C ALA A 19 -0.24 20.51 -0.43
N GLU A 20 -0.68 21.29 0.55
CA GLU A 20 0.16 21.70 1.69
C GLU A 20 0.63 20.49 2.51
N VAL A 21 -0.29 19.60 2.89
CA VAL A 21 0.04 18.36 3.60
C VAL A 21 0.98 17.46 2.78
N ALA A 22 0.76 17.36 1.46
CA ALA A 22 1.66 16.61 0.58
C ALA A 22 3.07 17.20 0.54
N GLY A 23 3.21 18.52 0.65
CA GLY A 23 4.52 19.19 0.77
C GLY A 23 5.24 18.79 2.06
N VAL A 24 4.54 18.82 3.20
CA VAL A 24 5.09 18.40 4.50
C VAL A 24 5.47 16.93 4.49
N TYR A 25 4.58 16.08 3.95
CA TYR A 25 4.83 14.64 3.84
C TYR A 25 6.08 14.33 3.00
N ARG A 26 6.25 15.00 1.85
CA ARG A 26 7.44 14.84 1.00
C ARG A 26 8.72 15.23 1.73
N TYR A 27 8.69 16.31 2.52
CA TYR A 27 9.85 16.72 3.31
C TYR A 27 10.17 15.67 4.40
N TYR A 28 9.17 15.15 5.08
CA TYR A 28 9.31 14.08 6.08
C TYR A 28 9.93 12.81 5.47
N GLU A 29 9.38 12.31 4.37
CA GLU A 29 9.90 11.13 3.65
C GLU A 29 11.36 11.34 3.21
N GLY A 30 11.67 12.54 2.69
CA GLY A 30 13.04 12.89 2.30
C GLY A 30 14.02 12.84 3.48
N ARG A 31 13.58 13.20 4.68
CA ARG A 31 14.41 13.09 5.89
C ARG A 31 14.63 11.65 6.32
N LEU A 32 13.57 10.84 6.37
CA LEU A 32 13.70 9.42 6.70
C LEU A 32 14.72 8.74 5.79
N HIS A 33 14.60 8.97 4.48
CA HIS A 33 15.50 8.41 3.49
C HIS A 33 16.95 8.91 3.65
N ALA A 34 17.14 10.21 3.89
CA ALA A 34 18.49 10.78 4.09
C ALA A 34 19.18 10.24 5.35
N GLU A 35 18.42 9.91 6.38
CA GLU A 35 18.92 9.34 7.64
C GLU A 35 19.00 7.80 7.60
N GLY A 36 18.51 7.16 6.54
CA GLY A 36 18.49 5.70 6.41
C GLY A 36 17.57 5.00 7.41
N VAL A 37 16.53 5.70 7.89
CA VAL A 37 15.57 5.19 8.86
C VAL A 37 14.25 4.83 8.19
N LEU A 38 13.48 3.94 8.82
CA LEU A 38 12.19 3.45 8.32
C LEU A 38 11.10 3.78 9.34
N ASP A 39 9.92 4.12 8.86
CA ASP A 39 8.72 4.18 9.69
C ASP A 39 7.84 2.92 9.55
N PHE A 40 6.65 2.90 10.15
CA PHE A 40 5.77 1.72 10.09
C PHE A 40 5.15 1.47 8.72
N ALA A 41 4.86 2.51 7.94
CA ALA A 41 4.30 2.35 6.59
C ALA A 41 5.34 1.72 5.66
N ASP A 42 6.60 2.10 5.88
CA ASP A 42 7.75 1.60 5.15
C ASP A 42 7.99 0.11 5.31
N LEU A 43 7.73 -0.43 6.50
CA LEU A 43 7.83 -1.87 6.78
C LEU A 43 6.85 -2.71 5.95
N ILE A 44 5.84 -2.10 5.35
CA ILE A 44 4.89 -2.76 4.43
C ILE A 44 5.19 -2.38 2.98
N ASN A 45 5.43 -1.10 2.69
CA ASN A 45 5.61 -0.62 1.32
C ASN A 45 6.93 -1.07 0.69
N ARG A 46 8.06 -1.04 1.42
CA ARG A 46 9.36 -1.43 0.85
C ARG A 46 9.40 -2.91 0.47
N PRO A 47 8.88 -3.86 1.26
CA PRO A 47 8.75 -5.25 0.81
C PRO A 47 7.93 -5.40 -0.46
N ILE A 48 6.81 -4.68 -0.60
CA ILE A 48 6.00 -4.70 -1.82
C ILE A 48 6.82 -4.23 -3.03
N GLU A 49 7.57 -3.14 -2.88
CA GLU A 49 8.44 -2.60 -3.94
C GLU A 49 9.51 -3.61 -4.36
N ILE A 50 10.19 -4.24 -3.39
CA ILE A 50 11.22 -5.26 -3.65
C ILE A 50 10.63 -6.47 -4.39
N LEU A 51 9.52 -7.03 -3.89
CA LEU A 51 8.87 -8.20 -4.49
C LEU A 51 8.36 -7.93 -5.91
N ARG A 52 8.00 -6.68 -6.21
CA ARG A 52 7.58 -6.27 -7.56
C ARG A 52 8.76 -5.98 -8.48
N GLY A 53 9.82 -5.40 -7.94
CA GLY A 53 11.02 -5.02 -8.68
C GLY A 53 11.91 -6.21 -9.02
N ASP A 54 11.92 -7.25 -8.18
CA ASP A 54 12.76 -8.42 -8.35
C ASP A 54 11.95 -9.73 -8.28
N PRO A 55 11.61 -10.32 -9.45
CA PRO A 55 10.94 -11.60 -9.52
C PRO A 55 11.71 -12.76 -8.86
N ALA A 56 13.05 -12.74 -8.86
CA ALA A 56 13.85 -13.82 -8.29
C ALA A 56 13.72 -13.83 -6.76
N ILE A 57 13.84 -12.66 -6.13
CA ILE A 57 13.60 -12.52 -4.68
C ILE A 57 12.16 -12.92 -4.34
N ARG A 58 11.19 -12.48 -5.14
CA ARG A 58 9.78 -12.84 -4.92
C ARG A 58 9.55 -14.34 -4.96
N ASP A 59 10.11 -15.02 -5.96
CA ASP A 59 9.90 -16.46 -6.13
C ASP A 59 10.67 -17.25 -5.06
N GLU A 60 11.83 -16.77 -4.62
CA GLU A 60 12.56 -17.30 -3.46
C GLU A 60 11.71 -17.20 -2.18
N ILE A 61 11.21 -16.00 -1.84
CA ILE A 61 10.38 -15.78 -0.66
C ILE A 61 9.11 -16.62 -0.72
N ARG A 62 8.45 -16.70 -1.88
CA ARG A 62 7.28 -17.57 -2.07
C ARG A 62 7.61 -19.05 -1.87
N GLY A 63 8.78 -19.48 -2.30
CA GLY A 63 9.27 -20.86 -2.11
C GLY A 63 9.51 -21.21 -0.63
N GLN A 64 9.81 -20.22 0.21
CA GLN A 64 10.00 -20.43 1.65
C GLN A 64 8.68 -20.68 2.41
N TYR A 65 7.57 -20.12 1.94
CA TYR A 65 6.26 -20.22 2.61
C TYR A 65 5.24 -20.96 1.74
N ALA A 66 5.04 -22.25 2.03
CA ALA A 66 4.08 -23.07 1.30
C ALA A 66 2.62 -22.61 1.49
N TYR A 67 2.28 -22.07 2.67
CA TYR A 67 0.95 -21.60 3.01
C TYR A 67 1.02 -20.32 3.84
N ILE A 68 0.10 -19.38 3.56
CA ILE A 68 -0.05 -18.13 4.30
C ILE A 68 -1.48 -18.05 4.79
N LEU A 69 -1.65 -17.92 6.11
CA LEU A 69 -2.95 -17.67 6.75
C LEU A 69 -2.95 -16.23 7.26
N ALA A 70 -3.96 -15.45 6.88
CA ALA A 70 -4.19 -14.13 7.42
C ALA A 70 -5.47 -14.17 8.27
N ASP A 71 -5.31 -13.96 9.57
CA ASP A 71 -6.44 -13.69 10.47
C ASP A 71 -6.82 -12.21 10.41
N GLU A 72 -8.04 -11.89 10.83
CA GLU A 72 -8.61 -10.54 10.82
C GLU A 72 -8.53 -9.79 9.48
N TYR A 73 -8.69 -10.52 8.36
CA TYR A 73 -8.56 -9.94 7.02
C TYR A 73 -9.55 -8.79 6.77
N GLN A 74 -10.69 -8.74 7.46
CA GLN A 74 -11.61 -7.60 7.40
C GLN A 74 -11.01 -6.27 7.88
N GLY A 75 -9.94 -6.31 8.69
CA GLY A 75 -9.27 -5.14 9.26
C GLY A 75 -8.02 -4.69 8.50
N VAL A 76 -7.58 -5.42 7.47
CA VAL A 76 -6.34 -5.06 6.76
C VAL A 76 -6.54 -3.86 5.84
N ASN A 77 -5.57 -2.95 5.87
CA ASN A 77 -5.51 -1.83 4.94
C ASN A 77 -5.07 -2.30 3.53
N SER A 78 -5.23 -1.43 2.53
CA SER A 78 -4.94 -1.77 1.14
C SER A 78 -3.47 -2.13 0.88
N ALA A 79 -2.52 -1.58 1.63
CA ALA A 79 -1.10 -1.89 1.49
C ALA A 79 -0.80 -3.31 2.00
N SER A 80 -1.30 -3.67 3.19
CA SER A 80 -1.13 -5.02 3.75
C SER A 80 -1.80 -6.08 2.90
N ALA A 81 -3.01 -5.81 2.38
CA ALA A 81 -3.68 -6.71 1.43
C ALA A 81 -2.85 -6.91 0.16
N LEU A 82 -2.17 -5.86 -0.30
CA LEU A 82 -1.31 -5.95 -1.46
C LEU A 82 -0.04 -6.78 -1.19
N LEU A 83 0.59 -6.59 -0.04
CA LEU A 83 1.72 -7.42 0.38
C LEU A 83 1.35 -8.91 0.41
N LEU A 84 0.20 -9.25 1.01
CA LEU A 84 -0.29 -10.63 1.02
C LEU A 84 -0.49 -11.19 -0.38
N LYS A 85 -0.95 -10.38 -1.34
CA LYS A 85 -1.06 -10.78 -2.74
C LYS A 85 0.32 -11.05 -3.36
N GLU A 86 1.30 -10.18 -3.12
CA GLU A 86 2.66 -10.38 -3.63
C GLU A 86 3.32 -11.63 -3.00
N LEU A 87 3.02 -11.96 -1.74
CA LEU A 87 3.53 -13.16 -1.08
C LEU A 87 2.77 -14.45 -1.46
N GLY A 88 1.47 -14.37 -1.73
CA GLY A 88 0.62 -15.55 -1.93
C GLY A 88 0.45 -16.01 -3.37
N ALA A 89 0.70 -15.15 -4.37
CA ALA A 89 0.42 -15.46 -5.78
C ALA A 89 1.48 -16.37 -6.44
N CYS A 90 1.72 -17.56 -5.90
CA CYS A 90 2.49 -18.62 -6.58
C CYS A 90 1.57 -19.43 -7.52
N PRO A 91 1.98 -19.75 -8.78
CA PRO A 91 1.15 -20.51 -9.72
C PRO A 91 0.74 -21.91 -9.25
N SER A 92 1.52 -22.53 -8.35
CA SER A 92 1.23 -23.85 -7.76
C SER A 92 0.48 -23.77 -6.43
N ASN A 93 0.41 -22.60 -5.80
CA ASN A 93 -0.24 -22.46 -4.50
C ASN A 93 -1.67 -22.00 -4.75
N GLY A 94 -2.62 -22.87 -4.41
CA GLY A 94 -4.04 -22.58 -4.42
C GLY A 94 -4.45 -21.53 -3.38
N LEU A 95 -3.80 -20.36 -3.34
CA LEU A 95 -4.47 -19.13 -2.94
C LEU A 95 -5.52 -18.83 -4.00
N GLY A 96 -6.60 -19.62 -3.96
CA GLY A 96 -7.91 -19.15 -4.34
C GLY A 96 -8.24 -17.99 -3.42
N ILE A 97 -7.72 -16.81 -3.74
CA ILE A 97 -8.43 -15.57 -3.45
C ILE A 97 -9.68 -15.65 -4.34
N LYS A 98 -10.63 -16.48 -3.93
CA LYS A 98 -12.00 -16.35 -4.40
C LYS A 98 -12.37 -14.94 -3.96
N ARG A 99 -12.54 -14.05 -4.93
CA ARG A 99 -13.41 -12.89 -4.77
C ARG A 99 -14.80 -13.46 -4.46
N SER A 100 -15.04 -13.94 -3.24
CA SER A 100 -16.38 -14.14 -2.73
C SER A 100 -16.84 -12.77 -2.29
N GLU A 101 -17.75 -12.24 -3.09
CA GLU A 101 -18.73 -11.23 -2.72
C GLU A 101 -18.95 -11.16 -1.20
N PHE A 102 -18.54 -10.04 -0.63
CA PHE A 102 -19.26 -9.29 0.40
C PHE A 102 -19.00 -7.80 0.15
#